data_AF-A0A0A9WPX4-F1
#
_entry.id   AF-A0A0A9WPX4-F1
#
_cell.length_a   1.000
_cell.length_b   1.000
_cell.length_c   1.000
_cell.angle_alpha   90.00
_cell.angle_beta   90.00
_cell.angle_gamma   90.00
#
_symmetry.space_group_name_H-M   'P 1'
#
loop_
_entity.id
_entity.type
_entity.pdbx_description
1 polymer ?
#
loop_
_entity_poly.entity_id
_entity_poly.type
_entity_poly.pdbx_seq_one_letter_code
_entity_poly.pdbx_strand_id
1 'polypeptide(L)'
;MKILKIAEDYHKAKYECIHTFQLYEDPDFKADDGSLFYSVNHKKNIVWKRPKEIVSDPLMFHDKDVLCRVEHGPFSNCWIVAAMDTLAQSPTLLYNAVPVDQNFTHDYVGIFRFRICRFGKWYEVTIDDKLPYDVEADTLYCMRSKQHDFWAPLLEKAYAKVLGKYEELKYVMSNDAMEEFTSGLCEMYSMATAPELIYYIIRAAMKSKSFLLAYRNDKGRQHSSKYPWVHVFVRDMQKLEKPPPKAKLNVWSFFVRVKATIPMYFETKEEDNMYHKSLADRSMMEYYDLTPVEGEDWVVFGSFIKLFSFLGVVDLPSSNLSPVSGIGGVGQEIKEYHGKWIPDVNAGGSLEEPTFATNPRHFFTLEDPDEGYHNTQTVVISLLQKDRKYVMHSMHKKMQQIGYFIYALPDSPFWSGRINWLKPAGFSRHYAVQEVTKRFRMSLGTYLVVPCTYKAGREGSYILRILTEKRDLTFRQHAYRKTKAALYTVAHTFYVLIYYASILAGWALASVALYLLGFLIFKMSKRRYEDIIRKNK
;
A
#
# COMPACT_ATOMS: atom_id res chain seq x y z
N MET A 1 27.13 -7.66 3.12
CA MET A 1 26.17 -8.77 3.04
C MET A 1 26.31 -9.82 4.15
N LYS A 2 27.42 -9.86 4.91
CA LYS A 2 27.59 -10.76 6.10
C LYS A 2 26.53 -10.58 7.21
N ILE A 3 25.87 -9.42 7.27
CA ILE A 3 24.87 -9.06 8.32
C ILE A 3 23.47 -9.63 8.02
N LEU A 4 23.19 -9.97 6.76
CA LEU A 4 21.91 -10.55 6.34
C LEU A 4 22.01 -12.08 6.44
N LYS A 5 22.03 -12.59 7.68
CA LYS A 5 22.08 -14.02 8.00
C LYS A 5 20.65 -14.62 8.03
N ILE A 6 20.57 -15.94 7.91
CA ILE A 6 19.33 -16.71 7.71
C ILE A 6 18.63 -16.92 9.06
N ALA A 7 17.29 -17.06 9.06
CA ALA A 7 16.46 -17.32 10.24
C ALA A 7 16.90 -18.53 11.11
N GLU A 8 17.70 -19.45 10.56
CA GLU A 8 18.30 -20.58 11.30
C GLU A 8 19.21 -20.11 12.45
N ASP A 9 19.82 -18.93 12.33
CA ASP A 9 20.73 -18.40 13.35
C ASP A 9 20.00 -17.92 14.62
N TYR A 10 18.76 -17.43 14.52
CA TYR A 10 17.98 -16.97 15.69
C TYR A 10 17.64 -18.11 16.64
N HIS A 11 17.02 -19.18 16.13
CA HIS A 11 16.55 -20.28 16.96
C HIS A 11 17.71 -21.03 17.60
N LYS A 12 18.82 -21.19 16.86
CA LYS A 12 20.05 -21.79 17.37
C LYS A 12 20.67 -20.93 18.48
N ALA A 13 20.86 -19.63 18.25
CA ALA A 13 21.43 -18.73 19.25
C ALA A 13 20.54 -18.64 20.51
N LYS A 14 19.22 -18.57 20.34
CA LYS A 14 18.27 -18.58 21.46
C LYS A 14 18.38 -19.89 22.26
N TYR A 15 18.42 -21.04 21.58
CA TYR A 15 18.58 -22.33 22.22
C TYR A 15 19.89 -22.40 23.02
N GLU A 16 21.02 -21.99 22.44
CA GLU A 16 22.32 -21.96 23.12
C GLU A 16 22.27 -21.08 24.38
N CYS A 17 21.74 -19.86 24.28
CA CYS A 17 21.60 -18.94 25.42
C CYS A 17 20.71 -19.49 26.55
N ILE A 18 19.63 -20.20 26.21
CA ILE A 18 18.76 -20.86 27.20
C ILE A 18 19.54 -21.94 27.96
N HIS A 19 20.36 -22.74 27.26
CA HIS A 19 21.10 -23.85 27.87
C HIS A 19 22.33 -23.39 28.66
N THR A 20 22.94 -22.26 28.29
CA THR A 20 24.09 -21.70 29.00
C THR A 20 23.69 -20.73 30.11
N PHE A 21 22.39 -20.40 30.25
CA PHE A 21 21.87 -19.37 31.16
C PHE A 21 22.54 -18.00 30.96
N GLN A 22 22.88 -17.67 29.72
CA GLN A 22 23.52 -16.40 29.36
C GLN A 22 22.58 -15.57 28.49
N LEU A 23 22.59 -14.25 28.72
CA LEU A 23 21.90 -13.32 27.83
C LEU A 23 22.69 -13.18 26.51
N TYR A 24 21.97 -13.16 25.41
CA TYR A 24 22.55 -12.98 24.09
C TYR A 24 23.26 -11.62 23.99
N GLU A 25 24.44 -11.65 23.38
CA GLU A 25 25.21 -10.47 22.99
C GLU A 25 25.48 -10.57 21.50
N ASP A 26 25.14 -9.52 20.76
CA ASP A 26 25.23 -9.53 19.30
C ASP A 26 26.70 -9.38 18.84
N PRO A 27 27.29 -10.41 18.24
CA PRO A 27 28.69 -10.35 17.80
C PRO A 27 28.88 -9.43 16.59
N ASP A 28 27.83 -9.22 15.80
CA ASP A 28 27.85 -8.48 14.55
C ASP A 28 27.47 -6.99 14.74
N PHE A 29 26.89 -6.62 15.89
CA PHE A 29 26.48 -5.25 16.21
C PHE A 29 26.66 -4.96 17.71
N LYS A 30 27.90 -4.67 18.09
CA LYS A 30 28.33 -4.54 19.48
C LYS A 30 27.66 -3.36 20.20
N ALA A 31 27.42 -3.52 21.49
CA ALA A 31 26.92 -2.46 22.36
C ALA A 31 28.04 -1.47 22.75
N ASP A 32 28.60 -0.77 21.76
CA ASP A 32 29.65 0.24 21.91
C ASP A 32 29.45 1.43 20.96
N ASP A 33 30.27 2.47 21.12
CA ASP A 33 30.22 3.69 20.30
C ASP A 33 30.44 3.43 18.81
N GLY A 34 31.10 2.33 18.45
CA GLY A 34 31.32 1.92 17.07
C GLY A 34 30.01 1.62 16.33
N SER A 35 28.98 1.15 17.04
CA SER A 35 27.64 0.93 16.49
C SER A 35 26.77 2.20 16.46
N LEU A 36 27.15 3.22 17.24
CA LEU A 36 26.43 4.49 17.28
C LEU A 36 26.96 5.48 16.25
N PHE A 37 28.27 5.77 16.31
CA PHE A 37 28.89 6.95 15.69
C PHE A 37 29.93 6.60 14.61
N TYR A 38 30.18 7.55 13.70
CA TYR A 38 31.34 7.48 12.81
C TYR A 38 32.65 7.81 13.55
N SER A 39 32.60 8.76 14.50
CA SER A 39 33.75 9.20 15.27
C SER A 39 33.47 9.10 16.77
N VAL A 40 34.50 8.75 17.54
CA VAL A 40 34.39 8.50 18.99
C VAL A 40 34.32 9.80 19.80
N ASN A 41 34.58 10.96 19.17
CA ASN A 41 34.72 12.24 19.86
C ASN A 41 33.37 12.94 20.10
N HIS A 42 32.46 12.24 20.78
CA HIS A 42 31.15 12.74 21.17
C HIS A 42 31.13 13.09 22.67
N LYS A 43 30.42 14.16 23.04
CA LYS A 43 30.42 14.72 24.41
C LYS A 43 29.35 14.10 25.33
N LYS A 44 28.62 13.10 24.86
CA LYS A 44 27.43 12.55 25.54
C LYS A 44 27.82 11.29 26.31
N ASN A 45 27.35 11.16 27.55
CA ASN A 45 27.51 9.93 28.33
C ASN A 45 26.42 8.91 27.98
N ILE A 46 26.68 8.08 26.97
CA ILE A 46 25.75 7.05 26.50
C ILE A 46 26.20 5.69 27.01
N VAL A 47 25.26 4.97 27.63
CA VAL A 47 25.44 3.59 28.07
C VAL A 47 24.44 2.68 27.38
N TRP A 48 24.71 1.38 27.33
CA TRP A 48 23.81 0.40 26.73
C TRP A 48 23.05 -0.35 27.83
N LYS A 49 21.73 -0.22 27.86
CA LYS A 49 20.85 -0.87 28.84
C LYS A 49 19.83 -1.76 28.15
N ARG A 50 19.51 -2.90 28.76
CA ARG A 50 18.38 -3.74 28.36
C ARG A 50 17.06 -3.15 28.90
N PRO A 51 15.91 -3.41 28.26
CA PRO A 51 14.60 -2.94 28.71
C PRO A 51 14.30 -3.22 30.19
N LYS A 52 14.70 -4.39 30.71
CA LYS A 52 14.55 -4.77 32.13
C LYS A 52 15.40 -3.94 33.10
N GLU A 53 16.41 -3.23 32.62
CA GLU A 53 17.23 -2.29 33.41
C GLU A 53 16.66 -0.86 33.37
N ILE A 54 15.71 -0.59 32.47
CA ILE A 54 15.10 0.72 32.25
C ILE A 54 13.73 0.80 32.93
N VAL A 55 12.92 -0.26 32.81
CA VAL A 55 11.57 -0.34 33.39
C VAL A 55 11.32 -1.69 34.04
N SER A 56 10.40 -1.74 35.01
CA SER A 56 10.09 -2.94 35.79
C SER A 56 9.38 -4.05 34.98
N ASP A 57 8.53 -3.66 34.04
CA ASP A 57 7.74 -4.60 33.22
C ASP A 57 7.81 -4.21 31.73
N PRO A 58 8.91 -4.54 31.03
CA PRO A 58 9.03 -4.24 29.61
C PRO A 58 8.15 -5.17 28.77
N LEU A 59 7.48 -4.60 27.77
CA LEU A 59 6.59 -5.33 26.86
C LEU A 59 7.05 -5.18 25.42
N MET A 60 6.77 -6.20 24.61
CA MET A 60 6.93 -6.09 23.17
C MET A 60 5.83 -5.19 22.60
N PHE A 61 4.59 -5.44 23.03
CA PHE A 61 3.39 -4.67 22.69
C PHE A 61 2.45 -4.60 23.90
N HIS A 62 2.01 -3.40 24.29
CA HIS A 62 1.12 -3.16 25.43
C HIS A 62 -0.35 -3.45 25.09
N ASP A 63 -0.78 -3.14 23.86
CA ASP A 63 -2.15 -3.35 23.40
C ASP A 63 -2.16 -4.06 22.03
N LYS A 64 -3.16 -4.93 21.81
CA LYS A 64 -3.39 -5.61 20.51
C LYS A 64 -4.00 -4.66 19.47
N ASP A 65 -4.57 -3.53 19.91
CA ASP A 65 -5.07 -2.46 19.04
C ASP A 65 -3.93 -1.47 18.75
N VAL A 66 -3.12 -1.77 17.74
CA VAL A 66 -1.90 -0.98 17.50
C VAL A 66 -2.24 0.39 16.91
N LEU A 67 -2.16 1.39 17.79
CA LEU A 67 -1.94 2.81 17.49
C LEU A 67 -0.92 3.36 18.51
N CYS A 68 0.21 2.68 18.68
CA CYS A 68 1.29 3.19 19.52
C CYS A 68 2.02 4.32 18.79
N ARG A 69 2.00 5.52 19.38
CA ARG A 69 2.76 6.68 18.90
C ARG A 69 4.26 6.41 19.09
N VAL A 70 5.03 6.61 18.03
CA VAL A 70 6.49 6.52 18.03
C VAL A 70 7.07 7.93 18.17
N GLU A 71 8.03 8.10 19.05
CA GLU A 71 8.80 9.34 19.20
C GLU A 71 10.20 9.19 18.61
N HIS A 72 10.66 10.22 17.91
CA HIS A 72 12.00 10.25 17.33
C HIS A 72 13.09 10.17 18.42
N GLY A 73 14.16 9.46 18.08
CA GLY A 73 15.44 9.54 18.77
C GLY A 73 16.40 10.52 18.07
N PRO A 74 17.60 10.73 18.62
CA PRO A 74 18.62 11.61 18.05
C PRO A 74 19.20 11.15 16.69
N PHE A 75 19.07 9.86 16.37
CA PHE A 75 19.52 9.28 15.11
C PHE A 75 18.40 9.10 14.08
N SER A 76 17.15 8.98 14.54
CA SER A 76 15.98 8.80 13.68
C SER A 76 15.71 10.09 12.91
N ASN A 77 15.36 9.97 11.64
CA ASN A 77 14.75 11.07 10.90
C ASN A 77 13.23 10.84 10.76
N CYS A 78 12.53 11.88 10.32
CA CYS A 78 11.07 11.85 10.13
C CYS A 78 10.59 10.73 9.19
N TRP A 79 11.44 10.31 8.24
CA TRP A 79 11.11 9.30 7.25
C TRP A 79 10.97 7.91 7.87
N ILE A 80 11.90 7.56 8.77
CA ILE A 80 11.86 6.29 9.50
C ILE A 80 10.66 6.27 10.45
N VAL A 81 10.41 7.38 11.16
CA VAL A 81 9.25 7.52 12.06
C VAL A 81 7.95 7.32 11.27
N ALA A 82 7.80 7.99 10.12
CA ALA A 82 6.62 7.84 9.28
C ALA A 82 6.40 6.39 8.79
N ALA A 83 7.48 5.68 8.47
CA ALA A 83 7.41 4.28 8.07
C ALA A 83 7.03 3.36 9.26
N MET A 84 7.54 3.62 10.46
CA MET A 84 7.14 2.90 11.67
C MET A 84 5.67 3.19 12.08
N ASP A 85 5.22 4.44 11.97
CA ASP A 85 3.82 4.80 12.18
C ASP A 85 2.90 4.12 11.15
N THR A 86 3.39 3.88 9.94
CA THR A 86 2.68 3.12 8.90
C THR A 86 2.52 1.65 9.29
N LEU A 87 3.59 1.03 9.81
CA LEU A 87 3.51 -0.32 10.39
C LEU A 87 2.50 -0.37 11.53
N ALA A 88 2.58 0.58 12.47
CA ALA A 88 1.72 0.61 13.64
C ALA A 88 0.23 0.63 13.26
N GLN A 89 -0.15 1.27 12.16
CA GLN A 89 -1.55 1.32 11.70
C GLN A 89 -2.07 0.03 11.04
N SER A 90 -1.22 -0.96 10.80
CA SER A 90 -1.62 -2.22 10.18
C SER A 90 -0.99 -3.38 10.93
N PRO A 91 -1.77 -4.09 11.79
CA PRO A 91 -1.28 -5.27 12.48
C PRO A 91 -0.65 -6.31 11.53
N THR A 92 -1.17 -6.45 10.31
CA THR A 92 -0.60 -7.34 9.30
C THR A 92 0.81 -6.94 8.87
N LEU A 93 1.05 -5.65 8.61
CA LEU A 93 2.38 -5.16 8.26
C LEU A 93 3.32 -5.22 9.47
N LEU A 94 2.83 -4.78 10.64
CA LEU A 94 3.61 -4.78 11.86
C LEU A 94 4.07 -6.19 12.21
N TYR A 95 3.17 -7.18 12.21
CA TYR A 95 3.51 -8.56 12.57
C TYR A 95 4.38 -9.26 11.53
N ASN A 96 4.38 -8.76 10.28
CA ASN A 96 5.35 -9.20 9.30
C ASN A 96 6.76 -8.68 9.63
N ALA A 97 6.91 -7.40 9.98
CA ALA A 97 8.19 -6.81 10.35
C ALA A 97 8.67 -7.22 11.76
N VAL A 98 7.73 -7.47 12.68
CA VAL A 98 7.96 -7.76 14.09
C VAL A 98 7.22 -9.04 14.46
N PRO A 99 7.88 -10.22 14.38
CA PRO A 99 7.27 -11.48 14.77
C PRO A 99 6.72 -11.45 16.20
N VAL A 100 5.46 -11.88 16.36
CA VAL A 100 4.69 -11.77 17.62
C VAL A 100 5.01 -12.85 18.65
N ASP A 101 5.85 -13.82 18.31
CA ASP A 101 6.25 -14.96 19.15
C ASP A 101 7.39 -14.61 20.13
N GLN A 102 7.67 -13.32 20.33
CA GLN A 102 8.79 -12.79 21.10
C GLN A 102 8.28 -11.98 22.29
N ASN A 103 8.95 -12.11 23.44
CA ASN A 103 8.49 -11.48 24.67
C ASN A 103 9.65 -11.28 25.67
N PHE A 104 9.39 -10.54 26.75
CA PHE A 104 10.34 -10.28 27.83
C PHE A 104 10.16 -11.19 29.06
N THR A 105 9.22 -12.14 29.04
CA THR A 105 8.86 -12.97 30.19
C THR A 105 9.39 -14.39 30.06
N HIS A 106 8.73 -15.23 29.25
CA HIS A 106 9.02 -16.65 29.09
C HIS A 106 10.16 -16.88 28.08
N ASP A 107 11.10 -17.76 28.43
CA ASP A 107 12.28 -18.08 27.63
C ASP A 107 13.09 -16.83 27.22
N TYR A 108 13.07 -15.81 28.09
CA TYR A 108 13.81 -14.58 27.87
C TYR A 108 15.31 -14.80 28.05
N VAL A 109 16.05 -14.54 26.97
CA VAL A 109 17.52 -14.54 26.95
C VAL A 109 18.09 -13.32 26.22
N GLY A 110 17.34 -12.21 26.19
CA GLY A 110 17.80 -10.94 25.62
C GLY A 110 18.07 -10.96 24.11
N ILE A 111 17.40 -11.85 23.36
CA ILE A 111 17.53 -12.02 21.90
C ILE A 111 16.20 -11.77 21.19
N PHE A 112 16.23 -11.00 20.11
CA PHE A 112 15.06 -10.67 19.29
C PHE A 112 15.39 -10.76 17.80
N ARG A 113 14.35 -10.88 16.98
CA ARG A 113 14.39 -10.93 15.53
C ARG A 113 13.37 -9.99 14.91
N PHE A 114 13.73 -9.43 13.77
CA PHE A 114 12.90 -8.54 12.96
C PHE A 114 13.01 -8.92 11.49
N ARG A 115 11.99 -8.62 10.70
CA ARG A 115 12.05 -8.80 9.24
C ARG A 115 12.17 -7.44 8.57
N ILE A 116 13.19 -7.27 7.75
CA ILE A 116 13.43 -6.07 6.96
C ILE A 116 13.52 -6.47 5.49
N CYS A 117 12.71 -5.83 4.66
CA CYS A 117 12.73 -6.03 3.22
C CYS A 117 13.94 -5.30 2.63
N ARG A 118 14.77 -6.00 1.87
CA ARG A 118 15.88 -5.41 1.12
C ARG A 118 15.84 -5.93 -0.30
N PHE A 119 15.69 -5.02 -1.26
CA PHE A 119 15.70 -5.38 -2.69
C PHE A 119 14.67 -6.48 -3.01
N GLY A 120 13.42 -6.27 -2.58
CA GLY A 120 12.29 -7.17 -2.83
C GLY A 120 12.28 -8.45 -2.01
N LYS A 121 13.25 -8.65 -1.10
CA LYS A 121 13.36 -9.86 -0.28
C LYS A 121 13.33 -9.54 1.20
N TRP A 122 12.54 -10.28 1.96
CA TRP A 122 12.52 -10.20 3.42
C TRP A 122 13.72 -10.94 4.00
N TYR A 123 14.47 -10.26 4.86
CA TYR A 123 15.57 -10.82 5.63
C TYR A 123 15.24 -10.77 7.11
N GLU A 124 15.57 -11.84 7.83
CA GLU A 124 15.47 -11.88 9.28
C GLU A 124 16.75 -11.32 9.89
N VAL A 125 16.62 -10.40 10.84
CA VAL A 125 17.71 -9.69 11.49
C VAL A 125 17.63 -9.97 12.98
N THR A 126 18.58 -10.74 13.49
CA THR A 126 18.73 -11.03 14.92
C THR A 126 19.53 -9.95 15.62
N ILE A 127 19.07 -9.50 16.79
CA ILE A 127 19.74 -8.54 17.66
C ILE A 127 19.67 -8.96 19.13
N ASP A 128 20.59 -8.46 19.95
CA ASP A 128 20.33 -8.38 21.39
C ASP A 128 19.43 -7.18 21.74
N ASP A 129 18.88 -7.15 22.96
CA ASP A 129 18.00 -6.06 23.42
C ASP A 129 18.70 -4.89 24.12
N LYS A 130 20.03 -4.79 24.10
CA LYS A 130 20.72 -3.61 24.64
C LYS A 130 20.40 -2.39 23.77
N LEU A 131 19.89 -1.32 24.37
CA LEU A 131 19.56 -0.06 23.69
C LEU A 131 20.44 1.08 24.23
N PRO A 132 20.83 2.04 23.38
CA PRO A 132 21.58 3.20 23.84
C PRO A 132 20.72 4.09 24.74
N TYR A 133 21.29 4.50 25.86
CA TYR A 133 20.63 5.25 26.93
C TYR A 133 21.48 6.47 27.29
N ASP A 134 20.87 7.65 27.22
CA ASP A 134 21.49 8.91 27.64
C ASP A 134 21.35 9.02 29.16
N VAL A 135 22.47 8.89 29.87
CA VAL A 135 22.48 8.93 31.35
C VAL A 135 22.14 10.32 31.87
N GLU A 136 22.50 11.38 31.14
CA GLU A 136 22.26 12.76 31.56
C GLU A 136 20.79 13.16 31.36
N ALA A 137 20.20 12.75 30.24
CA ALA A 137 18.81 13.03 29.91
C ALA A 137 17.81 12.01 30.48
N ASP A 138 18.33 10.94 31.12
CA ASP A 138 17.57 9.82 31.67
C ASP A 138 16.53 9.25 30.68
N THR A 139 16.98 8.98 29.45
CA THR A 139 16.09 8.51 28.39
C THR A 139 16.83 7.71 27.32
N LEU A 140 16.09 6.93 26.52
CA LEU A 140 16.65 6.23 25.38
C LEU A 140 17.27 7.22 24.37
N TYR A 141 18.50 6.94 23.95
CA TYR A 141 19.22 7.68 22.90
C TYR A 141 18.94 7.07 21.51
N CYS A 142 17.71 6.59 21.33
CA CYS A 142 17.16 6.01 20.11
C CYS A 142 15.66 6.34 20.06
N MET A 143 14.96 5.79 19.08
CA MET A 143 13.51 5.88 18.97
C MET A 143 12.81 5.36 20.24
N ARG A 144 11.66 5.92 20.56
CA ARG A 144 10.88 5.59 21.76
C ARG A 144 9.45 5.24 21.38
N SER A 145 8.85 4.32 22.12
CA SER A 145 7.41 4.01 22.02
C SER A 145 6.69 4.50 23.27
N LYS A 146 5.36 4.47 23.24
CA LYS A 146 4.53 4.73 24.42
C LYS A 146 4.88 3.74 25.55
N GLN A 147 4.80 4.22 26.80
CA GLN A 147 5.05 3.53 28.07
C GLN A 147 5.26 2.00 27.98
N HIS A 148 6.48 1.56 28.30
CA HIS A 148 6.90 0.16 28.41
C HIS A 148 6.95 -0.69 27.11
N ASP A 149 6.56 -0.15 25.95
CA ASP A 149 6.73 -0.82 24.66
C ASP A 149 8.14 -0.69 24.11
N PHE A 150 8.69 -1.81 23.62
CA PHE A 150 10.05 -1.85 23.06
C PHE A 150 10.14 -2.33 21.61
N TRP A 151 9.02 -2.60 20.91
CA TRP A 151 9.09 -3.03 19.51
C TRP A 151 9.78 -2.01 18.59
N ALA A 152 9.48 -0.71 18.72
CA ALA A 152 10.03 0.33 17.84
C ALA A 152 11.52 0.60 18.08
N PRO A 153 12.01 0.81 19.33
CA PRO A 153 13.45 0.96 19.56
C PRO A 153 14.26 -0.27 19.10
N LEU A 154 13.72 -1.48 19.31
CA LEU A 154 14.39 -2.70 18.87
C LEU A 154 14.35 -2.86 17.34
N LEU A 155 13.25 -2.52 16.68
CA LEU A 155 13.19 -2.50 15.21
C LEU A 155 14.14 -1.45 14.63
N GLU A 156 14.25 -0.27 15.25
CA GLU A 156 15.23 0.74 14.85
C GLU A 156 16.66 0.20 14.98
N LYS A 157 16.96 -0.51 16.07
CA LYS A 157 18.26 -1.17 16.26
C LYS A 157 18.56 -2.20 15.17
N ALA A 158 17.59 -3.05 14.86
CA ALA A 158 17.74 -4.03 13.78
C ALA A 158 18.00 -3.34 12.44
N TYR A 159 17.33 -2.20 12.19
CA TYR A 159 17.56 -1.44 10.98
C TYR A 159 18.94 -0.75 10.97
N ALA A 160 19.36 -0.15 12.09
CA ALA A 160 20.70 0.39 12.27
C ALA A 160 21.78 -0.66 12.02
N LYS A 161 21.59 -1.90 12.50
CA LYS A 161 22.47 -3.04 12.23
C LYS A 161 22.56 -3.35 10.73
N VAL A 162 21.43 -3.38 10.02
CA VAL A 162 21.39 -3.60 8.57
C VAL A 162 22.14 -2.51 7.80
N LEU A 163 22.05 -1.26 8.25
CA LEU A 163 22.79 -0.13 7.67
C LEU A 163 24.27 -0.08 8.13
N GLY A 164 24.57 -0.71 9.26
CA GLY A 164 25.90 -0.85 9.85
C GLY A 164 26.10 -0.02 11.13
N LYS A 165 25.37 1.09 11.31
CA LYS A 165 25.42 1.99 12.48
C LYS A 165 24.13 2.81 12.64
N TYR A 166 23.89 3.37 13.82
CA TYR A 166 22.77 4.29 14.05
C TYR A 166 22.90 5.60 13.27
N GLU A 167 24.09 6.19 13.14
CA GLU A 167 24.25 7.45 12.38
C GLU A 167 23.89 7.35 10.88
N GLU A 168 23.83 6.14 10.32
CA GLU A 168 23.37 5.95 8.94
C GLU A 168 21.87 6.24 8.78
N LEU A 169 21.08 6.08 9.86
CA LEU A 169 19.64 6.33 9.87
C LEU A 169 19.28 7.77 9.47
N LYS A 170 20.16 8.74 9.79
CA LYS A 170 19.98 10.17 9.46
C LYS A 170 19.83 10.40 7.95
N TYR A 171 20.42 9.52 7.13
CA TYR A 171 20.51 9.67 5.69
C TYR A 171 19.49 8.85 4.91
N VAL A 172 18.66 8.05 5.60
CA VAL A 172 17.60 7.25 4.98
C VAL A 172 16.53 8.16 4.40
N MET A 173 16.05 7.88 3.19
CA MET A 173 14.96 8.63 2.55
C MET A 173 13.60 7.98 2.82
N SER A 174 12.52 8.76 2.60
CA SER A 174 11.13 8.30 2.77
C SER A 174 10.82 6.99 2.06
N ASN A 175 11.15 6.92 0.77
CA ASN A 175 10.83 5.75 -0.03
C ASN A 175 11.60 4.54 0.48
N ASP A 176 12.92 4.68 0.72
CA ASP A 176 13.74 3.58 1.23
C ASP A 176 13.16 3.02 2.55
N ALA A 177 12.86 3.87 3.54
CA ALA A 177 12.27 3.41 4.81
C ALA A 177 10.92 2.70 4.62
N MET A 178 10.05 3.26 3.78
CA MET A 178 8.73 2.69 3.50
C MET A 178 8.85 1.33 2.80
N GLU A 179 9.70 1.22 1.78
CA GLU A 179 9.89 -0.04 1.07
C GLU A 179 10.52 -1.11 1.95
N GLU A 180 11.51 -0.74 2.77
CA GLU A 180 12.21 -1.69 3.62
C GLU A 180 11.31 -2.23 4.74
N PHE A 181 10.33 -1.46 5.22
CA PHE A 181 9.39 -1.92 6.24
C PHE A 181 8.08 -2.49 5.71
N THR A 182 7.64 -2.12 4.51
CA THR A 182 6.33 -2.54 3.99
C THR A 182 6.39 -3.45 2.77
N SER A 183 7.57 -3.57 2.15
CA SER A 183 7.77 -4.08 0.79
C SER A 183 6.85 -3.44 -0.27
N GLY A 184 6.28 -2.28 0.04
CA GLY A 184 5.46 -1.51 -0.88
C GLY A 184 6.29 -0.89 -2.00
N LEU A 185 5.61 -0.46 -3.05
CA LEU A 185 6.16 0.39 -4.10
C LEU A 185 5.82 1.84 -3.76
N CYS A 186 6.85 2.68 -3.66
CA CYS A 186 6.69 4.06 -3.22
C CYS A 186 6.70 5.06 -4.38
N GLU A 187 5.72 5.96 -4.38
CA GLU A 187 5.64 7.10 -5.29
C GLU A 187 5.63 8.40 -4.49
N MET A 188 6.22 9.46 -5.04
CA MET A 188 6.26 10.78 -4.41
C MET A 188 5.83 11.86 -5.39
N TYR A 189 4.86 12.66 -5.00
CA TYR A 189 4.27 13.72 -5.83
C TYR A 189 4.43 15.07 -5.17
N SER A 190 4.99 16.04 -5.89
CA SER A 190 4.99 17.44 -5.44
C SER A 190 3.59 18.03 -5.57
N MET A 191 3.03 18.49 -4.44
CA MET A 191 1.68 19.05 -4.40
C MET A 191 1.59 20.39 -5.16
N ALA A 192 2.67 21.18 -5.17
CA ALA A 192 2.72 22.47 -5.84
C ALA A 192 2.63 22.38 -7.37
N THR A 193 3.12 21.29 -7.96
CA THR A 193 3.30 21.18 -9.42
C THR A 193 2.09 20.63 -10.17
N ALA A 194 1.19 19.90 -9.51
CA ALA A 194 0.08 19.22 -10.20
C ALA A 194 -1.15 18.98 -9.30
N PRO A 195 -1.76 20.02 -8.71
CA PRO A 195 -2.85 19.87 -7.74
C PRO A 195 -4.07 19.13 -8.29
N GLU A 196 -4.39 19.28 -9.58
CA GLU A 196 -5.47 18.52 -10.21
C GLU A 196 -5.17 17.02 -10.31
N LEU A 197 -3.91 16.66 -10.55
CA LEU A 197 -3.47 15.27 -10.60
C LEU A 197 -3.52 14.62 -9.20
N ILE A 198 -3.19 15.37 -8.14
CA ILE A 198 -3.20 14.89 -6.76
C ILE A 198 -4.56 14.32 -6.36
N TYR A 199 -5.66 14.98 -6.75
CA TYR A 199 -7.00 14.48 -6.51
C TYR A 199 -7.21 13.07 -7.08
N TYR A 200 -6.83 12.86 -8.34
CA TYR A 200 -7.00 11.56 -9.00
C TYR A 200 -6.09 10.49 -8.40
N ILE A 201 -4.88 10.87 -7.99
CA ILE A 201 -3.95 9.96 -7.30
C ILE A 201 -4.52 9.51 -5.97
N ILE A 202 -5.01 10.44 -5.14
CA ILE A 202 -5.60 10.10 -3.83
C ILE A 202 -6.80 9.17 -4.01
N ARG A 203 -7.69 9.45 -4.97
CA ARG A 203 -8.84 8.57 -5.28
C ARG A 203 -8.39 7.17 -5.70
N ALA A 204 -7.41 7.09 -6.60
CA ALA A 204 -6.89 5.81 -7.08
C ALA A 204 -6.27 5.02 -5.93
N ALA A 205 -5.39 5.65 -5.16
CA ALA A 205 -4.72 5.08 -3.99
C ALA A 205 -5.71 4.61 -2.91
N MET A 206 -6.75 5.38 -2.60
CA MET A 206 -7.80 4.96 -1.65
C MET A 206 -8.52 3.71 -2.13
N LYS A 207 -8.82 3.62 -3.44
CA LYS A 207 -9.49 2.46 -4.02
C LYS A 207 -8.60 1.21 -4.00
N SER A 208 -7.30 1.37 -4.24
CA SER A 208 -6.32 0.28 -4.12
C SER A 208 -5.87 0.00 -2.68
N LYS A 209 -6.37 0.76 -1.70
CA LYS A 209 -5.99 0.67 -0.27
C LYS A 209 -4.50 0.90 -0.02
N SER A 210 -3.90 1.77 -0.82
CA SER A 210 -2.52 2.22 -0.67
C SER A 210 -2.41 3.14 0.54
N PHE A 211 -1.25 3.18 1.19
CA PHE A 211 -1.01 4.18 2.24
C PHE A 211 -0.71 5.53 1.59
N LEU A 212 -1.33 6.57 2.14
CA LEU A 212 -1.15 7.94 1.69
C LEU A 212 -0.56 8.78 2.82
N LEU A 213 0.59 9.39 2.56
CA LEU A 213 1.28 10.27 3.50
C LEU A 213 1.51 11.63 2.87
N ALA A 214 1.09 12.68 3.55
CA ALA A 214 1.39 14.04 3.16
C ALA A 214 2.50 14.61 4.05
N TYR A 215 3.45 15.30 3.42
CA TYR A 215 4.64 15.82 4.07
C TYR A 215 4.74 17.33 3.91
N ARG A 216 4.98 18.03 5.01
CA ARG A 216 5.29 19.46 5.02
C ARG A 216 6.76 19.65 5.41
N ASN A 217 7.47 20.43 4.61
CA ASN A 217 8.84 20.81 4.90
C ASN A 217 8.88 22.03 5.82
N ASP A 218 9.33 21.83 7.06
CA ASP A 218 9.46 22.89 8.06
C ASP A 218 10.93 23.32 8.27
N LYS A 219 11.88 22.90 7.41
CA LYS A 219 13.29 23.32 7.54
C LYS A 219 13.43 24.84 7.47
N GLY A 220 14.06 25.42 8.49
CA GLY A 220 14.31 26.86 8.60
C GLY A 220 13.32 27.61 9.48
N ARG A 221 12.30 26.94 10.02
CA ARG A 221 11.29 27.51 10.93
C ARG A 221 11.76 27.52 12.39
N GLN A 222 11.25 28.40 13.24
CA GLN A 222 11.70 28.51 14.66
C GLN A 222 11.63 27.19 15.46
N HIS A 223 10.63 26.34 15.21
CA HIS A 223 10.47 25.02 15.85
C HIS A 223 11.12 23.85 15.08
N SER A 224 11.76 24.14 13.94
CA SER A 224 12.32 23.13 13.02
C SER A 224 13.51 22.36 13.59
N SER A 225 14.15 22.88 14.63
CA SER A 225 15.25 22.22 15.34
C SER A 225 14.80 20.90 16.00
N LYS A 226 13.51 20.78 16.36
CA LYS A 226 12.93 19.55 16.94
C LYS A 226 12.19 18.71 15.91
N TYR A 227 11.49 19.34 14.95
CA TYR A 227 10.73 18.64 13.90
C TYR A 227 10.91 19.31 12.54
N PRO A 228 11.90 18.90 11.73
CA PRO A 228 12.16 19.54 10.43
C PRO A 228 11.11 19.19 9.37
N TRP A 229 10.25 18.20 9.63
CA TRP A 229 9.17 17.77 8.75
C TRP A 229 7.96 17.36 9.57
N VAL A 230 6.76 17.65 9.06
CA VAL A 230 5.49 17.17 9.60
C VAL A 230 4.89 16.20 8.59
N HIS A 231 4.43 15.04 9.08
CA HIS A 231 3.73 14.05 8.27
C HIS A 231 2.32 13.83 8.79
N VAL A 232 1.36 13.69 7.86
CA VAL A 232 -0.01 13.29 8.18
C VAL A 232 -0.41 12.14 7.28
N PHE A 233 -1.16 11.19 7.81
CA PHE A 233 -1.82 10.17 7.00
C PHE A 233 -3.06 10.77 6.36
N VAL A 234 -3.24 10.53 5.07
CA VAL A 234 -4.51 10.82 4.40
C VAL A 234 -5.39 9.58 4.51
N ARG A 235 -6.51 9.71 5.22
CA ARG A 235 -7.36 8.59 5.64
C ARG A 235 -8.63 8.48 4.81
N ASP A 236 -9.14 9.60 4.32
CA ASP A 236 -10.37 9.65 3.53
C ASP A 236 -10.45 10.92 2.68
N MET A 237 -11.31 10.92 1.67
CA MET A 237 -11.61 12.11 0.86
C MET A 237 -13.06 12.11 0.37
N GLN A 238 -13.78 13.18 0.70
CA GLN A 238 -15.20 13.33 0.40
C GLN A 238 -15.45 14.55 -0.47
N LYS A 239 -16.31 14.36 -1.48
CA LYS A 239 -16.73 15.41 -2.40
C LYS A 239 -17.86 16.22 -1.79
N LEU A 240 -17.82 17.54 -1.97
CA LEU A 240 -18.97 18.40 -1.69
C LEU A 240 -19.98 18.24 -2.85
N GLU A 241 -21.08 17.52 -2.66
CA GLU A 241 -21.99 17.07 -3.73
C GLU A 241 -22.82 18.17 -4.44
N LYS A 242 -22.51 19.46 -4.27
CA LYS A 242 -23.11 20.54 -5.06
C LYS A 242 -22.11 21.26 -5.98
N PRO A 243 -21.85 20.76 -7.22
CA PRO A 243 -21.27 21.59 -8.29
C PRO A 243 -22.21 21.74 -9.50
N PRO A 244 -22.07 22.80 -10.33
CA PRO A 244 -22.94 23.04 -11.48
C PRO A 244 -22.78 21.97 -12.57
N PRO A 245 -23.81 21.73 -13.39
CA PRO A 245 -23.76 20.77 -14.48
C PRO A 245 -22.81 21.25 -15.57
N LYS A 246 -21.78 20.45 -15.87
CA LYS A 246 -20.80 20.64 -16.96
C LYS A 246 -19.94 21.91 -16.87
N ALA A 247 -19.03 21.97 -15.90
CA ALA A 247 -17.81 22.76 -15.98
C ALA A 247 -16.68 22.04 -15.21
N LYS A 248 -15.42 22.34 -15.56
CA LYS A 248 -14.17 21.73 -15.04
C LYS A 248 -14.23 21.39 -13.54
N LEU A 249 -13.62 20.25 -13.15
CA LEU A 249 -13.53 19.79 -11.76
C LEU A 249 -13.04 20.94 -10.85
N ASN A 250 -13.90 21.48 -9.99
CA ASN A 250 -13.45 22.41 -8.95
C ASN A 250 -12.77 21.58 -7.85
N VAL A 251 -11.47 21.31 -8.00
CA VAL A 251 -10.67 20.52 -7.04
C VAL A 251 -10.66 21.11 -5.63
N TRP A 252 -11.09 22.35 -5.45
CA TRP A 252 -11.23 23.01 -4.15
C TRP A 252 -12.50 22.58 -3.39
N SER A 253 -13.41 21.83 -4.02
CA SER A 253 -14.69 21.39 -3.45
C SER A 253 -14.65 20.01 -2.81
N PHE A 254 -13.61 19.72 -2.03
CA PHE A 254 -13.42 18.42 -1.35
C PHE A 254 -12.90 18.62 0.07
N PHE A 255 -13.25 17.70 0.96
CA PHE A 255 -12.59 17.53 2.26
C PHE A 255 -11.66 16.32 2.21
N VAL A 256 -10.54 16.41 2.90
CA VAL A 256 -9.58 15.33 3.14
C VAL A 256 -9.54 15.05 4.63
N ARG A 257 -9.72 13.80 5.03
CA ARG A 257 -9.51 13.40 6.42
C ARG A 257 -8.04 13.08 6.62
N VAL A 258 -7.41 13.75 7.57
CA VAL A 258 -6.00 13.60 7.89
C VAL A 258 -5.79 13.17 9.34
N LYS A 259 -4.79 12.33 9.58
CA LYS A 259 -4.35 11.95 10.92
C LYS A 259 -2.92 12.39 11.12
N ALA A 260 -2.71 13.30 12.06
CA ALA A 260 -1.37 13.73 12.43
C ALA A 260 -0.66 12.64 13.25
N THR A 261 0.59 12.40 12.92
CA THR A 261 1.46 11.42 13.62
C THR A 261 2.13 12.02 14.84
N ILE A 262 2.50 13.29 14.72
CA ILE A 262 3.02 14.15 15.77
C ILE A 262 2.12 15.38 15.88
N PRO A 263 2.07 16.06 17.04
CA PRO A 263 1.36 17.33 17.15
C PRO A 263 1.87 18.30 16.08
N MET A 264 0.93 18.92 15.35
CA MET A 264 1.30 19.91 14.34
C MET A 264 1.58 21.25 15.01
N TYR A 265 2.76 21.80 14.74
CA TYR A 265 3.14 23.14 15.19
C TYR A 265 3.09 24.09 13.98
N PHE A 266 2.53 25.28 14.16
CA PHE A 266 2.47 26.32 13.13
C PHE A 266 3.38 27.48 13.51
N GLU A 267 4.11 28.03 12.54
CA GLU A 267 5.10 29.09 12.80
C GLU A 267 4.44 30.47 12.87
N THR A 268 3.46 30.71 11.98
CA THR A 268 2.76 31.99 11.93
C THR A 268 1.31 31.84 12.34
N LYS A 269 0.74 32.91 12.89
CA LYS A 269 -0.70 32.97 13.15
C LYS A 269 -1.49 32.79 11.85
N GLU A 270 -0.97 33.19 10.71
CA GLU A 270 -1.64 33.02 9.42
C GLU A 270 -1.75 31.55 9.01
N GLU A 271 -0.69 30.75 9.19
CA GLU A 271 -0.72 29.30 8.90
C GLU A 271 -1.63 28.55 9.87
N ASP A 272 -1.52 28.86 11.15
CA ASP A 272 -2.37 28.33 12.22
C ASP A 272 -3.85 28.64 11.92
N ASN A 273 -4.14 29.91 11.62
CA ASN A 273 -5.47 30.35 11.21
C ASN A 273 -5.91 29.67 9.91
N MET A 274 -5.02 29.47 8.93
CA MET A 274 -5.38 28.82 7.67
C MET A 274 -5.77 27.35 7.90
N TYR A 275 -5.02 26.63 8.74
CA TYR A 275 -5.37 25.26 9.12
C TYR A 275 -6.70 25.22 9.88
N HIS A 276 -6.81 25.96 10.99
CA HIS A 276 -7.99 25.93 11.84
C HIS A 276 -9.25 26.45 11.13
N LYS A 277 -9.15 27.45 10.24
CA LYS A 277 -10.28 27.90 9.40
C LYS A 277 -10.66 26.92 8.30
N SER A 278 -9.75 26.01 7.95
CA SER A 278 -10.01 24.97 6.94
C SER A 278 -10.56 23.67 7.52
N LEU A 279 -10.67 23.58 8.85
CA LEU A 279 -11.30 22.45 9.50
C LEU A 279 -12.80 22.48 9.25
N ALA A 280 -13.38 21.33 8.95
CA ALA A 280 -14.82 21.18 8.96
C ALA A 280 -15.33 21.37 10.40
N ASP A 281 -16.13 22.40 10.64
CA ASP A 281 -16.84 22.54 11.90
C ASP A 281 -18.01 21.54 11.99
N ARG A 282 -18.65 21.47 13.16
CA ARG A 282 -19.75 20.54 13.41
C ARG A 282 -20.91 20.70 12.41
N SER A 283 -21.22 21.92 11.99
CA SER A 283 -22.31 22.18 11.03
C SER A 283 -21.95 21.69 9.64
N MET A 284 -20.69 21.85 9.22
CA MET A 284 -20.18 21.32 7.95
C MET A 284 -20.10 19.80 7.99
N MET A 285 -19.65 19.20 9.09
CA MET A 285 -19.62 17.75 9.25
C MET A 285 -21.02 17.14 9.13
N GLU A 286 -22.02 17.73 9.79
CA GLU A 286 -23.42 17.27 9.70
C GLU A 286 -24.01 17.47 8.29
N TYR A 287 -23.77 18.64 7.68
CA TYR A 287 -24.32 18.96 6.36
C TYR A 287 -23.74 18.11 5.22
N TYR A 288 -22.45 17.76 5.30
CA TYR A 288 -21.75 16.96 4.28
C TYR A 288 -21.64 15.48 4.65
N ASP A 289 -22.22 15.05 5.77
CA ASP A 289 -22.13 13.67 6.29
C ASP A 289 -20.67 13.20 6.44
N LEU A 290 -19.83 14.06 7.05
CA LEU A 290 -18.43 13.73 7.37
C LEU A 290 -18.38 13.01 8.71
N THR A 291 -17.90 11.77 8.73
CA THR A 291 -17.80 10.99 9.97
C THR A 291 -16.67 11.53 10.87
N PRO A 292 -16.95 11.98 12.10
CA PRO A 292 -15.91 12.38 13.04
C PRO A 292 -15.15 11.14 13.55
N VAL A 293 -13.83 11.25 13.63
CA VAL A 293 -12.95 10.20 14.16
C VAL A 293 -11.98 10.84 15.15
N GLU A 294 -11.85 10.27 16.34
CA GLU A 294 -10.98 10.83 17.37
C GLU A 294 -9.51 10.87 16.90
N GLY A 295 -8.89 12.04 17.03
CA GLY A 295 -7.50 12.27 16.59
C GLY A 295 -7.31 12.41 15.08
N GLU A 296 -8.39 12.51 14.30
CA GLU A 296 -8.35 12.81 12.86
C GLU A 296 -9.15 14.09 12.56
N ASP A 297 -8.65 14.88 11.61
CA ASP A 297 -9.21 16.16 11.22
C ASP A 297 -9.73 16.12 9.78
N TRP A 298 -10.89 16.72 9.51
CA TRP A 298 -11.37 16.97 8.15
C TRP A 298 -10.93 18.35 7.68
N VAL A 299 -10.11 18.40 6.64
CA VAL A 299 -9.45 19.61 6.13
C VAL A 299 -9.91 19.89 4.71
N VAL A 300 -10.25 21.13 4.38
CA VAL A 300 -10.56 21.52 2.99
C VAL A 300 -9.34 21.23 2.09
N PHE A 301 -9.56 20.48 1.00
CA PHE A 301 -8.52 20.01 0.08
C PHE A 301 -7.61 21.14 -0.42
N GLY A 302 -8.20 22.31 -0.63
CA GLY A 302 -7.47 23.49 -1.02
C GLY A 302 -6.39 23.96 -0.04
N SER A 303 -6.74 23.99 1.24
CA SER A 303 -5.78 24.33 2.29
C SER A 303 -4.77 23.21 2.47
N PHE A 304 -5.21 21.95 2.37
CA PHE A 304 -4.33 20.78 2.40
C PHE A 304 -3.21 20.87 1.35
N ILE A 305 -3.51 21.15 0.08
CA ILE A 305 -2.50 21.32 -0.98
C ILE A 305 -1.51 22.46 -0.69
N LYS A 306 -1.94 23.52 0.00
CA LYS A 306 -1.07 24.66 0.36
C LYS A 306 -0.21 24.38 1.58
N LEU A 307 -0.73 23.59 2.52
CA LEU A 307 -0.06 23.24 3.76
C LEU A 307 1.01 22.18 3.56
N PHE A 308 0.81 21.23 2.66
CA PHE A 308 1.74 20.11 2.46
C PHE A 308 2.51 20.26 1.14
N SER A 309 3.78 19.86 1.16
CA SER A 309 4.70 19.99 0.02
C SER A 309 4.68 18.77 -0.89
N PHE A 310 4.56 17.57 -0.30
CA PHE A 310 4.61 16.30 -1.04
C PHE A 310 3.54 15.32 -0.58
N LEU A 311 3.03 14.52 -1.52
CA LEU A 311 2.19 13.35 -1.26
C LEU A 311 2.98 12.09 -1.61
N GLY A 312 3.23 11.25 -0.63
CA GLY A 312 3.69 9.88 -0.80
C GLY A 312 2.52 8.91 -0.97
N VAL A 313 2.64 8.00 -1.94
CA VAL A 313 1.74 6.87 -2.13
C VAL A 313 2.55 5.59 -1.95
N VAL A 314 2.10 4.68 -1.09
CA VAL A 314 2.73 3.38 -0.88
C VAL A 314 1.74 2.31 -1.29
N ASP A 315 1.95 1.77 -2.48
CA ASP A 315 1.19 0.66 -3.05
C ASP A 315 1.70 -0.67 -2.49
N LEU A 316 0.83 -1.45 -1.85
CA LEU A 316 1.22 -2.71 -1.23
C LEU A 316 0.98 -3.89 -2.17
N PRO A 317 1.88 -4.89 -2.21
CA PRO A 317 1.59 -6.14 -2.88
C PRO A 317 0.38 -6.81 -2.22
N SER A 318 -0.45 -7.47 -3.03
CA SER A 318 -1.65 -8.17 -2.57
C SER A 318 -1.39 -9.20 -1.46
N SER A 319 -0.18 -9.76 -1.38
CA SER A 319 0.26 -10.67 -0.30
C SER A 319 0.27 -10.02 1.09
N ASN A 320 0.44 -8.70 1.16
CA ASN A 320 0.53 -7.95 2.42
C ASN A 320 -0.82 -7.39 2.87
N LEU A 321 -1.88 -7.58 2.06
CA LEU A 321 -3.24 -7.21 2.40
C LEU A 321 -3.91 -8.40 3.12
N SER A 322 -4.34 -8.18 4.36
CA SER A 322 -5.00 -9.22 5.15
C SER A 322 -6.36 -9.64 4.52
N PRO A 323 -6.66 -10.96 4.42
CA PRO A 323 -7.98 -11.44 4.05
C PRO A 323 -9.05 -11.20 5.14
N VAL A 324 -8.64 -10.84 6.36
CA VAL A 324 -9.49 -10.74 7.56
C VAL A 324 -10.27 -9.42 7.61
N SER A 325 -9.93 -8.43 6.78
CA SER A 325 -10.62 -7.12 6.79
C SER A 325 -11.99 -7.11 6.10
N GLY A 326 -12.49 -8.22 5.55
CA GLY A 326 -13.85 -8.33 5.00
C GLY A 326 -14.19 -7.40 3.83
N ILE A 327 -13.22 -6.61 3.36
CA ILE A 327 -13.39 -5.64 2.28
C ILE A 327 -12.53 -6.12 1.12
N GLY A 328 -13.15 -6.62 0.05
CA GLY A 328 -12.48 -6.90 -1.22
C GLY A 328 -11.81 -5.63 -1.73
N GLY A 329 -10.48 -5.60 -1.71
CA GLY A 329 -9.69 -4.57 -2.39
C GLY A 329 -9.36 -5.05 -3.79
N VAL A 330 -9.28 -4.12 -4.73
CA VAL A 330 -8.69 -4.32 -6.06
C VAL A 330 -7.27 -4.87 -5.87
N GLY A 331 -7.06 -6.16 -6.13
CA GLY A 331 -5.76 -6.80 -5.96
C GLY A 331 -4.73 -6.16 -6.89
N GLN A 332 -3.76 -5.45 -6.34
CA GLN A 332 -2.61 -4.99 -7.11
C GLN A 332 -1.68 -6.18 -7.39
N GLU A 333 -1.30 -6.34 -8.66
CA GLU A 333 -0.25 -7.28 -9.06
C GLU A 333 1.04 -6.51 -9.29
N ILE A 334 2.08 -6.86 -8.53
CA ILE A 334 3.45 -6.37 -8.75
C ILE A 334 4.23 -7.51 -9.41
N LYS A 335 4.62 -7.31 -10.67
CA LYS A 335 5.59 -8.18 -11.35
C LYS A 335 6.99 -7.66 -11.11
N GLU A 336 7.85 -8.49 -10.55
CA GLU A 336 9.23 -8.15 -10.23
C GLU A 336 10.21 -8.89 -11.15
N TYR A 337 11.17 -8.14 -11.71
CA TYR A 337 12.25 -8.67 -12.53
C TYR A 337 13.59 -8.26 -11.93
N HIS A 338 14.48 -9.23 -11.72
CA HIS A 338 15.87 -8.97 -11.34
C HIS A 338 16.77 -9.07 -12.56
N GLY A 339 17.65 -8.09 -12.75
CA GLY A 339 18.58 -8.08 -13.87
C GLY A 339 19.93 -7.46 -13.53
N LYS A 340 20.81 -7.47 -14.52
CA LYS A 340 22.14 -6.86 -14.46
C LYS A 340 22.48 -6.15 -15.76
N TRP A 341 23.14 -5.00 -15.64
CA TRP A 341 23.91 -4.37 -16.71
C TRP A 341 25.35 -4.88 -16.60
N ILE A 342 25.82 -5.53 -17.65
CA ILE A 342 27.14 -6.14 -17.79
C ILE A 342 27.86 -5.37 -18.90
N PRO A 343 29.03 -4.77 -18.62
CA PRO A 343 29.85 -4.09 -19.63
C PRO A 343 30.09 -4.98 -20.85
N ASP A 344 30.09 -4.36 -22.04
CA ASP A 344 30.34 -5.02 -23.34
C ASP A 344 29.34 -6.13 -23.75
N VAL A 345 28.31 -6.39 -22.93
CA VAL A 345 27.27 -7.38 -23.22
C VAL A 345 25.91 -6.71 -23.39
N ASN A 346 25.40 -6.10 -22.32
CA ASN A 346 24.04 -5.55 -22.28
C ASN A 346 23.95 -4.23 -21.50
N ALA A 347 25.08 -3.61 -21.12
CA ALA A 347 25.12 -2.27 -20.54
C ALA A 347 25.04 -1.20 -21.65
N GLY A 348 23.88 -1.10 -22.30
CA GLY A 348 23.72 -0.35 -23.56
C GLY A 348 23.66 1.17 -23.44
N GLY A 349 23.41 1.72 -22.23
CA GLY A 349 23.27 3.17 -22.03
C GLY A 349 21.88 3.71 -22.41
N SER A 350 21.67 5.03 -22.39
CA SER A 350 20.38 5.67 -22.73
C SER A 350 20.14 5.76 -24.24
N LEU A 351 19.00 6.31 -24.66
CA LEU A 351 18.55 6.33 -26.06
C LEU A 351 19.55 6.98 -27.03
N GLU A 352 20.39 7.90 -26.53
CA GLU A 352 21.43 8.58 -27.30
C GLU A 352 22.65 7.69 -27.58
N GLU A 353 22.79 6.57 -26.88
CA GLU A 353 23.92 5.65 -27.01
C GLU A 353 23.69 4.64 -28.15
N PRO A 354 24.67 4.40 -29.06
CA PRO A 354 24.52 3.44 -30.15
C PRO A 354 24.19 2.01 -29.68
N THR A 355 24.62 1.68 -28.47
CA THR A 355 24.41 0.39 -27.83
C THR A 355 23.08 0.26 -27.09
N PHE A 356 22.19 1.27 -27.12
CA PHE A 356 20.93 1.27 -26.36
C PHE A 356 20.12 -0.05 -26.52
N ALA A 357 20.08 -0.58 -27.73
CA ALA A 357 19.33 -1.78 -28.06
C ALA A 357 19.81 -3.04 -27.34
N THR A 358 21.02 -3.05 -26.78
CA THR A 358 21.59 -4.20 -26.05
C THR A 358 21.11 -4.25 -24.60
N ASN A 359 20.50 -3.19 -24.07
CA ASN A 359 19.93 -3.20 -22.72
C ASN A 359 18.91 -4.34 -22.53
N PRO A 360 18.76 -4.85 -21.30
CA PRO A 360 17.73 -5.83 -20.99
C PRO A 360 16.31 -5.39 -21.37
N ARG A 361 15.43 -6.36 -21.61
CA ARG A 361 14.09 -6.16 -22.15
C ARG A 361 13.07 -6.95 -21.35
N HIS A 362 12.06 -6.26 -20.81
CA HIS A 362 10.99 -6.89 -20.02
C HIS A 362 9.62 -6.57 -20.61
N PHE A 363 8.76 -7.58 -20.75
CA PHE A 363 7.45 -7.43 -21.37
C PHE A 363 6.35 -7.34 -20.32
N PHE A 364 5.31 -6.56 -20.60
CA PHE A 364 4.08 -6.53 -19.81
C PHE A 364 2.88 -6.23 -20.69
N THR A 365 1.70 -6.66 -20.26
CA THR A 365 0.45 -6.51 -21.01
C THR A 365 -0.57 -5.79 -20.15
N LEU A 366 -1.29 -4.86 -20.75
CA LEU A 366 -2.41 -4.15 -20.16
C LEU A 366 -3.70 -4.62 -20.84
N GLU A 367 -4.54 -5.34 -20.10
CA GLU A 367 -5.73 -6.02 -20.62
C GLU A 367 -7.03 -5.42 -20.05
N ASP A 368 -6.97 -4.85 -18.85
CA ASP A 368 -8.14 -4.40 -18.10
C ASP A 368 -8.12 -2.87 -17.97
N PRO A 369 -9.06 -2.13 -18.58
CA PRO A 369 -9.07 -0.69 -18.43
C PRO A 369 -9.42 -0.29 -17.00
N ASP A 370 -8.92 0.87 -16.55
CA ASP A 370 -9.29 1.44 -15.25
C ASP A 370 -10.81 1.69 -15.19
N GLU A 371 -11.38 1.79 -13.99
CA GLU A 371 -12.79 2.16 -13.85
C GLU A 371 -13.03 3.59 -14.35
N GLY A 372 -14.09 3.79 -15.13
CA GLY A 372 -14.41 5.08 -15.75
C GLY A 372 -13.62 5.37 -17.03
N TYR A 373 -12.75 4.46 -17.48
CA TYR A 373 -12.01 4.56 -18.74
C TYR A 373 -12.37 3.40 -19.67
N HIS A 374 -12.35 3.67 -20.98
CA HIS A 374 -12.76 2.70 -22.00
C HIS A 374 -11.60 1.87 -22.56
N ASN A 375 -10.39 2.43 -22.62
CA ASN A 375 -9.27 1.84 -23.36
C ASN A 375 -7.90 2.09 -22.73
N THR A 376 -7.84 2.57 -21.47
CA THR A 376 -6.56 2.83 -20.80
C THR A 376 -6.54 2.19 -19.43
N GLN A 377 -5.34 1.76 -19.03
CA GLN A 377 -5.04 1.18 -17.73
C GLN A 377 -3.87 1.95 -17.10
N THR A 378 -3.90 2.09 -15.78
CA THR A 378 -2.80 2.69 -15.02
C THR A 378 -1.74 1.64 -14.70
N VAL A 379 -0.48 1.99 -14.95
CA VAL A 379 0.70 1.18 -14.64
C VAL A 379 1.71 2.04 -13.90
N VAL A 380 2.29 1.51 -12.83
CA VAL A 380 3.42 2.14 -12.13
C VAL A 380 4.65 1.29 -12.38
N ILE A 381 5.71 1.91 -12.86
CA ILE A 381 7.00 1.24 -13.10
C ILE A 381 8.03 1.81 -12.14
N SER A 382 8.76 0.93 -11.47
CA SER A 382 9.84 1.23 -10.53
C SER A 382 11.11 0.54 -11.00
N LEU A 383 12.23 1.27 -11.06
CA LEU A 383 13.55 0.74 -11.36
C LEU A 383 14.52 1.08 -10.24
N LEU A 384 14.98 0.06 -9.52
CA LEU A 384 15.88 0.15 -8.39
C LEU A 384 17.27 -0.42 -8.75
N GLN A 385 18.36 0.24 -8.34
CA GLN A 385 19.73 -0.29 -8.47
C GLN A 385 20.23 -0.91 -7.15
N LYS A 386 20.92 -2.07 -7.23
CA LYS A 386 21.46 -2.83 -6.08
C LYS A 386 22.97 -2.60 -5.86
N ASP A 387 23.43 -2.99 -4.66
CA ASP A 387 24.79 -3.46 -4.35
C ASP A 387 25.99 -2.51 -4.56
N ARG A 388 25.78 -1.19 -4.44
CA ARG A 388 26.91 -0.25 -4.31
C ARG A 388 27.19 0.00 -2.84
N LYS A 389 28.30 -0.54 -2.31
CA LYS A 389 28.77 -0.49 -0.90
C LYS A 389 27.95 0.49 -0.03
N TYR A 390 26.98 -0.06 0.69
CA TYR A 390 25.97 0.63 1.50
C TYR A 390 26.63 1.43 2.62
N VAL A 391 26.75 2.73 2.39
CA VAL A 391 27.11 3.74 3.37
C VAL A 391 26.24 4.94 2.97
N MET A 392 25.10 5.10 3.64
CA MET A 392 24.04 6.06 3.31
C MET A 392 24.61 7.48 3.23
N HIS A 393 25.51 7.82 4.17
CA HIS A 393 26.17 9.13 4.19
C HIS A 393 27.04 9.42 2.95
N SER A 394 27.42 8.40 2.17
CA SER A 394 28.24 8.52 0.96
C SER A 394 27.49 8.23 -0.36
N MET A 395 26.21 7.84 -0.27
CA MET A 395 25.43 7.31 -1.41
C MET A 395 25.31 8.29 -2.59
N HIS A 396 25.10 9.59 -2.33
CA HIS A 396 24.93 10.60 -3.37
C HIS A 396 26.15 10.73 -4.31
N LYS A 397 27.35 10.31 -3.87
CA LYS A 397 28.57 10.45 -4.67
C LYS A 397 28.84 9.25 -5.60
N LYS A 398 28.07 8.16 -5.53
CA LYS A 398 28.36 6.89 -6.26
C LYS A 398 27.18 6.27 -7.02
N MET A 399 25.98 6.83 -6.92
CA MET A 399 24.81 6.31 -7.66
C MET A 399 24.95 6.52 -9.15
N GLN A 400 24.64 5.48 -9.93
CA GLN A 400 24.48 5.66 -11.37
C GLN A 400 23.19 6.40 -11.66
N GLN A 401 23.22 7.21 -12.71
CA GLN A 401 21.99 7.74 -13.29
C GLN A 401 21.27 6.59 -13.99
N ILE A 402 20.13 6.17 -13.45
CA ILE A 402 19.30 5.07 -13.98
C ILE A 402 17.96 5.60 -14.47
N GLY A 403 17.38 4.92 -15.45
CA GLY A 403 16.08 5.26 -16.05
C GLY A 403 15.58 4.13 -16.94
N TYR A 404 14.43 4.32 -17.57
CA TYR A 404 13.85 3.31 -18.46
C TYR A 404 12.98 3.94 -19.54
N PHE A 405 12.84 3.21 -20.65
CA PHE A 405 11.98 3.55 -21.78
C PHE A 405 10.93 2.46 -21.99
N ILE A 406 9.73 2.87 -22.38
CA ILE A 406 8.59 1.99 -22.63
C ILE A 406 8.20 2.11 -24.10
N TYR A 407 8.02 0.98 -24.78
CA TYR A 407 7.62 0.89 -26.17
C TYR A 407 6.32 0.09 -26.27
N ALA A 408 5.33 0.65 -26.98
CA ALA A 408 4.16 -0.11 -27.40
C ALA A 408 4.57 -1.05 -28.53
N LEU A 409 4.23 -2.33 -28.41
CA LEU A 409 4.55 -3.31 -29.45
C LEU A 409 3.39 -3.39 -30.45
N PRO A 410 3.69 -3.49 -31.76
CA PRO A 410 2.64 -3.75 -32.74
C PRO A 410 2.05 -5.14 -32.53
N ASP A 411 0.73 -5.27 -32.68
CA ASP A 411 0.02 -6.57 -32.70
C ASP A 411 0.26 -7.35 -34.01
N SER A 412 1.49 -7.34 -34.52
CA SER A 412 1.87 -8.02 -35.75
C SER A 412 2.73 -9.25 -35.47
N PRO A 413 2.37 -10.43 -35.98
CA PRO A 413 3.20 -11.64 -35.87
C PRO A 413 4.53 -11.53 -36.63
N PHE A 414 4.72 -10.48 -37.44
CA PHE A 414 5.93 -10.21 -38.23
C PHE A 414 6.85 -9.15 -37.60
N TRP A 415 6.61 -8.77 -36.33
CA TRP A 415 7.45 -7.77 -35.67
C TRP A 415 8.89 -8.25 -35.53
N SER A 416 9.82 -7.50 -36.14
CA SER A 416 11.24 -7.87 -36.27
C SER A 416 12.06 -7.83 -34.98
N GLY A 417 11.46 -7.53 -33.83
CA GLY A 417 12.18 -7.40 -32.55
C GLY A 417 13.03 -6.13 -32.41
N ARG A 418 13.06 -5.27 -33.44
CA ARG A 418 13.89 -4.05 -33.47
C ARG A 418 13.13 -2.86 -32.88
N ILE A 419 13.62 -2.36 -31.75
CA ILE A 419 13.03 -1.21 -31.04
C ILE A 419 13.51 0.13 -31.57
N ASN A 420 14.62 0.17 -32.33
CA ASN A 420 15.29 1.41 -32.75
C ASN A 420 14.41 2.31 -33.64
N TRP A 421 13.36 1.76 -34.24
CA TRP A 421 12.43 2.47 -35.13
C TRP A 421 11.11 2.83 -34.44
N LEU A 422 10.90 2.39 -33.20
CA LEU A 422 9.71 2.70 -32.43
C LEU A 422 9.93 3.99 -31.63
N LYS A 423 8.91 4.84 -31.59
CA LYS A 423 8.87 5.96 -30.66
C LYS A 423 8.52 5.44 -29.26
N PRO A 424 9.22 5.85 -28.19
CA PRO A 424 8.83 5.49 -26.84
C PRO A 424 7.40 5.96 -26.54
N ALA A 425 6.57 5.04 -26.04
CA ALA A 425 5.22 5.32 -25.53
C ALA A 425 5.26 6.00 -24.15
N GLY A 426 6.36 5.83 -23.41
CA GLY A 426 6.62 6.48 -22.12
C GLY A 426 8.08 6.31 -21.71
N PHE A 427 8.55 7.11 -20.77
CA PHE A 427 9.89 7.00 -20.21
C PHE A 427 9.98 7.67 -18.83
N SER A 428 10.99 7.25 -18.06
CA SER A 428 11.45 7.99 -16.87
C SER A 428 12.71 8.79 -17.20
N ARG A 429 12.91 9.91 -16.48
CA ARG A 429 14.17 10.65 -16.56
C ARG A 429 15.25 9.86 -15.82
N HIS A 430 16.49 10.06 -16.24
CA HIS A 430 17.63 9.45 -15.56
C HIS A 430 18.00 10.26 -14.33
N TYR A 431 18.05 9.62 -13.17
CA TYR A 431 18.41 10.26 -11.91
C TYR A 431 19.45 9.44 -11.17
N ALA A 432 20.38 10.12 -10.50
CA ALA A 432 21.38 9.49 -9.63
C ALA A 432 20.79 9.19 -8.25
N VAL A 433 19.82 8.28 -8.22
CA VAL A 433 19.05 7.87 -7.04
C VAL A 433 19.00 6.35 -6.96
N GLN A 434 18.70 5.81 -5.78
CA GLN A 434 18.57 4.36 -5.61
C GLN A 434 17.43 3.79 -6.47
N GLU A 435 16.33 4.53 -6.61
CA GLU A 435 15.16 4.09 -7.34
C GLU A 435 14.49 5.23 -8.11
N VAL A 436 14.06 4.93 -9.33
CA VAL A 436 13.23 5.81 -10.15
C VAL A 436 11.87 5.16 -10.38
N THR A 437 10.81 5.83 -9.92
CA THR A 437 9.42 5.36 -10.02
C THR A 437 8.56 6.36 -10.75
N LYS A 438 7.68 5.89 -11.63
CA LYS A 438 6.71 6.74 -12.34
C LYS A 438 5.43 6.00 -12.71
N ARG A 439 4.30 6.66 -12.48
CA ARG A 439 2.97 6.29 -12.95
C ARG A 439 2.72 6.71 -14.40
N PHE A 440 2.13 5.83 -15.17
CA PHE A 440 1.67 6.05 -16.53
C PHE A 440 0.21 5.61 -16.66
N ARG A 441 -0.54 6.32 -17.51
CA ARG A 441 -1.81 5.83 -18.04
C ARG A 441 -1.59 5.52 -19.51
N MET A 442 -1.72 4.25 -19.86
CA MET A 442 -1.38 3.74 -21.19
C MET A 442 -2.59 3.04 -21.80
N SER A 443 -2.65 2.96 -23.14
CA SER A 443 -3.69 2.19 -23.80
C SER A 443 -3.55 0.70 -23.47
N LEU A 444 -4.61 -0.07 -23.68
CA LEU A 444 -4.52 -1.53 -23.63
C LEU A 444 -3.59 -2.03 -24.74
N GLY A 445 -2.84 -3.09 -24.45
CA GLY A 445 -1.88 -3.69 -25.38
C GLY A 445 -0.64 -4.25 -24.71
N THR A 446 0.29 -4.74 -25.55
CA THR A 446 1.56 -5.31 -25.10
C THR A 446 2.67 -4.26 -25.18
N TYR A 447 3.45 -4.19 -24.12
CA TYR A 447 4.51 -3.22 -23.95
C TYR A 447 5.84 -3.90 -23.65
N LEU A 448 6.91 -3.21 -24.04
CA LEU A 448 8.27 -3.53 -23.67
C LEU A 448 8.85 -2.38 -22.85
N VAL A 449 9.44 -2.70 -21.70
CA VAL A 449 10.23 -1.76 -20.90
C VAL A 449 11.71 -2.13 -20.94
N VAL A 450 12.54 -1.13 -21.18
CA VAL A 450 13.99 -1.23 -21.34
C VAL A 450 14.66 -0.43 -20.21
N PRO A 451 15.07 -1.07 -19.11
CA PRO A 451 15.83 -0.43 -18.05
C PRO A 451 17.29 -0.21 -18.47
N CYS A 452 17.81 1.01 -18.24
CA CYS A 452 19.14 1.41 -18.65
C CYS A 452 19.81 2.34 -17.64
N THR A 453 21.14 2.34 -17.68
CA THR A 453 21.96 3.43 -17.15
C THR A 453 22.03 4.57 -18.16
N TYR A 454 22.34 5.78 -17.71
CA TYR A 454 22.50 6.92 -18.61
C TYR A 454 23.65 6.71 -19.60
N LYS A 455 24.85 6.39 -19.10
CA LYS A 455 26.01 6.08 -19.95
C LYS A 455 26.09 4.59 -20.26
N ALA A 456 26.59 4.25 -21.46
CA ALA A 456 26.91 2.87 -21.83
C ALA A 456 28.09 2.29 -21.01
N GLY A 457 28.25 0.96 -21.02
CA GLY A 457 29.35 0.24 -20.37
C GLY A 457 29.31 0.23 -18.84
N ARG A 458 28.21 0.69 -18.25
CA ARG A 458 28.05 0.83 -16.81
C ARG A 458 27.53 -0.46 -16.18
N GLU A 459 28.36 -1.06 -15.31
CA GLU A 459 27.97 -2.24 -14.55
C GLU A 459 26.99 -1.90 -13.41
N GLY A 460 26.00 -2.76 -13.18
CA GLY A 460 25.12 -2.70 -12.02
C GLY A 460 24.11 -3.86 -11.99
N SER A 461 23.56 -4.14 -10.82
CA SER A 461 22.39 -5.03 -10.69
C SER A 461 21.15 -4.18 -10.41
N TYR A 462 19.98 -4.64 -10.84
CA TYR A 462 18.74 -3.87 -10.67
C TYR A 462 17.52 -4.75 -10.36
N ILE A 463 16.47 -4.10 -9.87
CA ILE A 463 15.11 -4.63 -9.78
C ILE A 463 14.20 -3.72 -10.58
N LEU A 464 13.39 -4.31 -11.44
CA LEU A 464 12.31 -3.64 -12.14
C LEU A 464 10.98 -4.18 -11.61
N ARG A 465 10.15 -3.30 -11.05
CA ARG A 465 8.79 -3.64 -10.60
C ARG A 465 7.77 -2.96 -11.49
N ILE A 466 6.77 -3.72 -11.91
CA ILE A 466 5.65 -3.25 -12.71
C ILE A 466 4.37 -3.56 -11.95
N LEU A 467 3.73 -2.51 -11.45
CA LEU A 467 2.45 -2.57 -10.75
C LEU A 467 1.34 -2.25 -11.75
N THR A 468 0.38 -3.17 -11.86
CA THR A 468 -0.84 -2.99 -12.64
C THR A 468 -2.06 -3.16 -11.74
N GLU A 469 -3.02 -2.26 -11.85
CA GLU A 469 -4.31 -2.38 -11.16
C GLU A 469 -5.18 -3.43 -11.87
N LYS A 470 -5.52 -4.54 -11.19
CA LYS A 470 -6.48 -5.51 -11.74
C LYS A 470 -7.88 -5.20 -11.26
N ARG A 471 -8.88 -5.15 -12.15
CA ARG A 471 -10.28 -5.03 -11.72
C ARG A 471 -10.66 -6.16 -10.77
N ASP A 472 -11.38 -5.81 -9.72
CA ASP A 472 -11.91 -6.77 -8.76
C ASP A 472 -12.98 -7.65 -9.45
N LEU A 473 -12.61 -8.89 -9.76
CA LEU A 473 -13.48 -9.87 -10.41
C LEU A 473 -14.63 -10.34 -9.48
N THR A 474 -14.56 -10.05 -8.17
CA THR A 474 -15.62 -10.42 -7.22
C THR A 474 -16.92 -9.66 -7.49
N PHE A 475 -16.85 -8.41 -7.97
CA PHE A 475 -18.03 -7.63 -8.32
C PHE A 475 -18.81 -8.27 -9.49
N ARG A 476 -18.10 -8.85 -10.47
CA ARG A 476 -18.71 -9.62 -11.57
C ARG A 476 -19.44 -10.85 -11.04
N GLN A 477 -18.85 -11.59 -10.10
CA GLN A 477 -19.49 -12.77 -9.52
C GLN A 477 -20.73 -12.41 -8.68
N HIS A 478 -20.68 -11.31 -7.92
CA HIS A 478 -21.81 -10.88 -7.10
C HIS A 478 -22.95 -10.27 -7.94
N ALA A 479 -22.64 -9.43 -8.92
CA ALA A 479 -23.60 -8.92 -9.89
C ALA A 479 -24.21 -10.05 -10.72
N TYR A 480 -23.40 -10.98 -11.23
CA TYR A 480 -23.87 -12.18 -11.95
C TYR A 480 -24.79 -13.05 -11.09
N ARG A 481 -24.47 -13.25 -9.80
CA ARG A 481 -25.36 -13.96 -8.85
C ARG A 481 -26.70 -13.24 -8.65
N LYS A 482 -26.71 -11.91 -8.52
CA LYS A 482 -27.94 -11.11 -8.45
C LYS A 482 -28.77 -11.19 -9.72
N THR A 483 -28.14 -11.04 -10.89
CA THR A 483 -28.84 -11.13 -12.18
C THR A 483 -29.39 -12.54 -12.43
N LYS A 484 -28.63 -13.57 -12.09
CA LYS A 484 -29.04 -14.98 -12.16
C LYS A 484 -30.21 -15.25 -11.19
N ALA A 485 -30.15 -14.77 -9.96
CA ALA A 485 -31.25 -14.88 -9.00
C ALA A 485 -32.52 -14.19 -9.50
N ALA A 486 -32.41 -12.98 -10.06
CA ALA A 486 -33.56 -12.27 -10.64
C ALA A 486 -34.17 -13.03 -11.83
N LEU A 487 -33.34 -13.59 -12.71
CA LEU A 487 -33.80 -14.44 -13.82
C LEU A 487 -34.51 -15.71 -13.35
N TYR A 488 -34.00 -16.37 -12.29
CA TYR A 488 -34.66 -17.52 -11.68
C TYR A 488 -36.02 -17.14 -11.09
N THR A 489 -36.13 -16.00 -10.40
CA THR A 489 -37.41 -15.53 -9.85
C THR A 489 -38.43 -15.25 -10.95
N VAL A 490 -38.03 -14.60 -12.05
CA VAL A 490 -38.92 -14.34 -13.20
C VAL A 490 -39.32 -15.63 -13.91
N ALA A 491 -38.39 -16.57 -14.11
CA ALA A 491 -38.71 -17.86 -14.72
C ALA A 491 -39.67 -18.67 -13.83
N HIS A 492 -39.48 -18.63 -12.51
CA HIS A 492 -40.34 -19.33 -11.56
C HIS A 492 -41.76 -18.74 -11.54
N THR A 493 -41.91 -17.41 -11.55
CA THR A 493 -43.24 -16.77 -11.61
C THR A 493 -43.96 -17.07 -12.93
N PHE A 494 -43.26 -17.08 -14.06
CA PHE A 494 -43.84 -17.50 -15.35
C PHE A 494 -44.30 -18.96 -15.33
N TYR A 495 -43.47 -19.87 -14.78
CA TYR A 495 -43.83 -21.28 -14.66
C TYR A 495 -45.08 -21.48 -13.80
N VAL A 496 -45.15 -20.81 -12.66
CA VAL A 496 -46.32 -20.85 -11.76
C VAL A 496 -47.57 -20.31 -12.46
N LEU A 497 -47.48 -19.19 -13.20
CA LEU A 497 -48.60 -18.65 -13.96
C LEU A 497 -49.10 -19.61 -15.04
N ILE A 498 -48.19 -20.24 -15.80
CA ILE A 498 -48.55 -21.25 -16.82
C ILE A 498 -49.24 -22.46 -16.15
N TYR A 499 -48.72 -22.92 -15.01
CA TYR A 499 -49.30 -24.02 -14.25
C TYR A 499 -50.74 -23.70 -13.80
N TYR A 500 -50.98 -22.53 -13.19
CA TYR A 500 -52.34 -22.11 -12.80
C TYR A 500 -53.27 -21.91 -14.01
N ALA A 501 -52.77 -21.35 -15.10
CA ALA A 501 -53.56 -21.21 -16.33
C ALA A 501 -53.96 -22.58 -16.91
N SER A 502 -53.07 -23.57 -16.85
CA SER A 502 -53.36 -24.95 -17.29
C SER A 502 -54.40 -25.65 -16.41
N ILE A 503 -54.36 -25.42 -15.09
CA ILE A 503 -55.39 -25.89 -14.16
C ILE A 503 -56.74 -25.25 -14.52
N LEU A 504 -56.81 -23.92 -14.64
CA LEU A 504 -58.04 -23.20 -14.97
C LEU A 504 -58.63 -23.65 -16.32
N ALA A 505 -57.79 -23.87 -17.34
CA ALA A 505 -58.22 -24.42 -18.61
C ALA A 505 -58.81 -25.84 -18.46
N GLY A 506 -58.19 -26.68 -17.63
CA GLY A 506 -58.72 -28.00 -17.27
C GLY A 506 -60.10 -27.93 -16.61
N TRP A 507 -60.30 -27.04 -15.64
CA TRP A 507 -61.60 -26.82 -14.99
C TRP A 507 -62.67 -26.30 -15.95
N ALA A 508 -62.30 -25.40 -16.87
CA ALA A 508 -63.21 -24.89 -17.90
C ALA A 508 -63.66 -26.01 -18.86
N LEU A 509 -62.73 -26.85 -19.34
CA LEU A 509 -63.04 -28.00 -20.18
C LEU A 509 -63.92 -29.03 -19.46
N ALA A 510 -63.64 -29.33 -18.19
CA ALA A 510 -64.45 -30.25 -17.39
C ALA A 510 -65.89 -29.71 -17.18
N SER A 511 -66.02 -28.40 -16.96
CA SER A 511 -67.33 -27.74 -16.81
C SER A 511 -68.16 -27.79 -18.10
N VAL A 512 -67.52 -27.57 -19.25
CA VAL A 512 -68.17 -27.71 -20.57
C VAL A 512 -68.60 -29.15 -20.82
N ALA A 513 -67.74 -30.13 -20.49
CA ALA A 513 -68.07 -31.55 -20.64
C ALA A 513 -69.27 -31.96 -19.76
N LEU A 514 -69.32 -31.51 -18.50
CA LEU A 514 -70.44 -31.74 -17.60
C LEU A 514 -71.74 -31.08 -18.11
N TYR A 515 -71.66 -29.88 -18.67
CA TYR A 515 -72.81 -29.20 -19.26
C TYR A 515 -73.35 -29.97 -20.48
N LEU A 516 -72.48 -30.43 -21.37
CA LEU A 516 -72.87 -31.25 -22.53
C LEU A 516 -73.46 -32.60 -22.12
N LEU A 517 -72.91 -33.23 -21.08
CA LEU A 517 -73.44 -34.47 -20.51
C LEU A 517 -74.85 -34.25 -19.92
N GLY A 518 -75.03 -33.18 -19.14
CA GLY A 518 -76.35 -32.78 -18.62
C GLY A 518 -77.36 -32.51 -19.73
N PHE A 519 -76.94 -31.85 -20.80
CA PHE A 519 -77.79 -31.59 -21.97
C PHE A 519 -78.19 -32.89 -22.70
N LEU A 520 -77.26 -33.85 -22.83
CA LEU A 520 -77.53 -35.17 -23.40
C LEU A 520 -78.52 -35.98 -22.54
N ILE A 521 -78.32 -35.98 -21.23
CA ILE A 521 -79.22 -36.63 -20.27
C ILE A 521 -80.63 -36.01 -20.36
N PHE A 522 -80.73 -34.69 -20.42
CA PHE A 522 -82.01 -33.99 -20.60
C PHE A 522 -82.69 -34.33 -21.93
N LYS A 523 -81.92 -34.42 -23.02
CA LYS A 523 -82.46 -34.78 -24.34
C LYS A 523 -82.95 -36.23 -24.38
N MET A 524 -82.24 -37.14 -23.70
CA MET A 524 -82.65 -38.53 -23.53
C MET A 524 -83.88 -38.67 -22.63
N SER A 525 -83.96 -37.93 -21.52
CA SER A 525 -85.13 -37.95 -20.63
C SER A 525 -86.36 -37.37 -21.31
N LYS A 526 -86.20 -36.28 -22.08
CA LYS A 526 -87.26 -35.69 -22.91
C LYS A 526 -87.78 -36.68 -23.96
N ARG A 527 -86.89 -37.35 -24.71
CA ARG A 527 -87.28 -38.41 -25.66
C ARG A 527 -88.04 -39.55 -24.98
N ARG A 528 -87.54 -40.02 -23.83
CA ARG A 528 -88.19 -41.09 -23.06
C ARG A 528 -89.57 -40.66 -22.54
N TYR A 529 -89.72 -39.40 -22.12
CA TYR A 529 -90.99 -38.82 -21.70
C TYR A 529 -91.97 -38.68 -22.87
N GLU A 530 -91.50 -38.21 -24.04
CA GLU A 530 -92.29 -38.13 -25.27
C GLU A 530 -92.73 -39.53 -25.76
N ASP A 531 -91.87 -40.55 -25.65
CA ASP A 531 -92.21 -41.95 -25.98
C ASP A 531 -93.24 -42.55 -25.01
N ILE A 532 -93.19 -42.21 -23.72
CA ILE A 532 -94.21 -42.61 -22.73
C ILE A 532 -95.56 -41.96 -23.05
N ILE A 533 -95.58 -40.67 -23.40
CA ILE A 533 -96.81 -39.96 -23.80
C ILE A 533 -97.41 -40.59 -25.07
N ARG A 534 -96.57 -41.00 -26.04
CA ARG A 534 -97.04 -41.68 -27.26
C ARG A 534 -97.60 -43.07 -27.03
N LYS A 535 -97.19 -43.78 -25.98
CA LYS A 535 -97.73 -45.12 -25.63
C LYS A 535 -99.03 -45.07 -24.81
N ASN A 536 -99.39 -43.91 -24.27
CA ASN A 536 -100.60 -43.69 -23.45
C ASN A 536 -101.71 -42.91 -24.20
N LYS A 537 -101.54 -42.66 -25.49
CA LYS A 537 -102.60 -42.26 -26.43
C LYS A 537 -102.85 -43.42 -27.38
#